data_AF-A0A1W9MMB7-F1
#
_entry.id   AF-A0A1W9MMB7-F1
#
_cell.length_a   1.000
_cell.length_b   1.000
_cell.length_c   1.000
_cell.angle_alpha   90.00
_cell.angle_beta   90.00
_cell.angle_gamma   90.00
#
_symmetry.space_group_name_H-M   'P 1'
#
loop_
_entity.id
_entity.type
_entity.pdbx_description
1 polymer ?
#
loop_
_entity_poly.entity_id
_entity_poly.type
_entity_poly.pdbx_seq_one_letter_code
_entity_poly.pdbx_strand_id
1 'polypeptide(L)'
;MADEPIGILVCRILFVILGLIIIGVGLFDGITASEFEEAPEIFILASVILTGVFMIIGVAELAVAYGIWKMKKWARIAGIILAII
;
A
#
# COMPACT_ATOMS: atom_id res chain seq x y z
N MET A 1 -28.29 8.27 0.75
CA MET A 1 -26.98 8.20 1.44
C MET A 1 -27.30 7.78 2.86
N ALA A 2 -27.33 6.47 3.14
CA ALA A 2 -27.39 6.04 4.53
C ALA A 2 -26.03 6.39 5.11
N ASP A 3 -25.99 7.19 6.17
CA ASP A 3 -24.74 7.60 6.80
C ASP A 3 -23.96 6.34 7.19
N GLU A 4 -22.91 6.05 6.41
CA GLU A 4 -21.96 5.01 6.75
C GLU A 4 -21.40 5.37 8.12
N PRO A 5 -21.36 4.45 9.10
CA PRO A 5 -20.89 4.77 10.44
C PRO A 5 -19.50 5.39 10.33
N ILE A 6 -19.32 6.57 10.91
CA ILE A 6 -18.14 7.44 10.72
C ILE A 6 -16.82 6.66 10.86
N GLY A 7 -16.75 5.69 11.77
CA GLY A 7 -15.57 4.84 11.95
C GLY A 7 -15.17 4.01 10.71
N ILE A 8 -16.13 3.50 9.94
CA ILE A 8 -15.84 2.73 8.72
C ILE A 8 -15.32 3.66 7.62
N LEU A 9 -15.88 4.87 7.54
CA LEU A 9 -15.45 5.89 6.58
C LEU A 9 -14.00 6.35 6.88
N VAL A 10 -13.67 6.56 8.15
CA VAL A 10 -12.30 6.89 8.59
C VAL A 10 -11.34 5.75 8.25
N CYS A 11 -11.66 4.50 8.59
CA CYS A 11 -10.80 3.36 8.23
C CYS A 11 -10.57 3.26 6.73
N ARG A 12 -11.63 3.42 5.91
CA ARG A 12 -11.50 3.40 4.45
C ARG A 12 -10.53 4.47 3.97
N ILE A 13 -10.66 5.71 4.44
CA ILE A 13 -9.79 6.81 4.04
C ILE A 13 -8.35 6.55 4.46
N LEU A 14 -8.13 6.05 5.69
CA LEU A 14 -6.79 5.72 6.17
C LEU A 14 -6.09 4.69 5.29
N PHE A 15 -6.76 3.58 4.94
CA PHE A 15 -6.19 2.57 4.05
C PHE A 15 -5.93 3.09 2.62
N VAL A 16 -6.77 4.00 2.12
CA VAL A 16 -6.52 4.63 0.80
C VAL A 16 -5.27 5.51 0.86
N ILE A 17 -5.17 6.39 1.87
CA ILE A 17 -4.05 7.31 2.00
C ILE A 17 -2.75 6.54 2.23
N LEU A 18 -2.77 5.57 3.14
CA LEU A 18 -1.61 4.75 3.46
C LEU A 18 -1.15 3.95 2.23
N GLY A 19 -2.08 3.28 1.52
CA GLY A 19 -1.75 2.52 0.32
C GLY A 19 -1.15 3.40 -0.79
N LEU A 20 -1.67 4.62 -0.97
CA LEU A 20 -1.11 5.59 -1.92
C LEU A 20 0.29 6.07 -1.50
N ILE A 21 0.52 6.33 -0.21
CA ILE A 21 1.84 6.72 0.30
C ILE A 21 2.84 5.58 0.07
N ILE A 22 2.48 4.34 0.38
CA ILE A 22 3.33 3.16 0.20
C ILE A 22 3.70 2.96 -1.27
N ILE A 23 2.72 3.08 -2.19
CA ILE A 23 2.98 3.05 -3.64
C ILE A 23 3.92 4.20 -4.03
N GLY A 24 3.68 5.41 -3.52
CA GLY A 24 4.51 6.58 -3.80
C GLY A 24 5.96 6.39 -3.36
N VAL A 25 6.18 5.81 -2.17
CA VAL A 25 7.52 5.49 -1.67
C VAL A 25 8.20 4.43 -2.54
N GLY A 26 7.48 3.36 -2.91
CA GLY A 26 8.02 2.33 -3.81
C GLY A 26 8.40 2.89 -5.19
N LEU A 27 7.56 3.76 -5.77
CA LEU A 27 7.87 4.42 -7.04
C LEU A 27 9.08 5.37 -6.91
N PHE A 28 9.18 6.10 -5.80
CA PHE A 28 10.30 6.99 -5.54
C PHE A 28 11.62 6.23 -5.40
N ASP A 29 11.61 5.10 -4.69
CA ASP A 29 12.74 4.18 -4.58
C ASP A 29 13.17 3.67 -5.98
N GLY A 30 12.22 3.17 -6.79
CA GLY A 30 12.50 2.69 -8.13
C GLY A 30 13.09 3.76 -9.07
N ILE A 31 12.56 4.98 -9.03
CA ILE A 31 13.05 6.10 -9.85
C ILE A 31 14.45 6.51 -9.40
N THR A 32 14.67 6.74 -8.10
CA THR A 32 15.97 7.17 -7.59
C THR A 32 17.05 6.11 -7.82
N ALA A 33 16.75 4.83 -7.61
CA ALA A 33 17.68 3.75 -7.90
C ALA A 33 18.07 3.66 -9.38
N SER A 34 17.18 4.04 -10.30
CA SER A 34 17.47 4.05 -11.74
C SER A 34 18.41 5.17 -12.18
N GLU A 35 18.55 6.25 -11.38
CA GLU A 35 19.47 7.36 -11.67
C GLU A 35 20.90 7.09 -11.19
N PHE A 36 21.12 6.12 -10.30
CA PHE A 36 22.46 5.74 -9.86
C PHE A 36 23.13 4.77 -10.85
N GLU A 37 23.68 5.32 -11.94
CA GLU A 37 24.37 4.58 -13.01
C GLU A 37 25.61 3.79 -12.53
N GLU A 38 26.21 4.18 -11.39
CA GLU A 38 27.39 3.53 -10.79
C GLU A 38 27.05 2.68 -9.54
N ALA A 39 25.78 2.38 -9.27
CA ALA A 39 25.43 1.57 -8.11
C ALA A 39 25.91 0.11 -8.27
N PRO A 40 26.41 -0.53 -7.20
CA PRO A 40 26.73 -1.95 -7.25
C PRO A 40 25.48 -2.78 -7.57
N GLU A 41 25.61 -3.82 -8.40
CA GLU A 41 24.46 -4.62 -8.88
C GLU A 41 23.54 -5.16 -7.77
N ILE A 42 24.12 -5.48 -6.60
CA ILE A 42 23.37 -5.90 -5.40
C ILE A 42 22.39 -4.83 -4.92
N PHE A 43 22.75 -3.54 -5.06
CA PHE A 43 21.91 -2.43 -4.65
C PHE A 43 20.71 -2.27 -5.60
N ILE A 44 20.94 -2.40 -6.91
CA ILE A 44 19.87 -2.38 -7.93
C ILE A 44 18.91 -3.55 -7.73
N LEU A 45 19.44 -4.76 -7.48
CA LEU A 45 18.59 -5.92 -7.20
C LEU A 45 17.75 -5.71 -5.93
N ALA A 46 18.35 -5.18 -4.87
CA ALA A 46 17.66 -4.91 -3.61
C ALA A 46 16.56 -3.85 -3.75
N SER A 47 16.81 -2.74 -4.46
CA SER A 47 15.80 -1.70 -4.71
C SER A 47 14.63 -2.22 -5.55
N VAL A 48 14.90 -3.02 -6.59
CA VAL A 48 13.84 -3.63 -7.40
C VAL A 48 12.95 -4.56 -6.55
N ILE A 49 13.55 -5.37 -5.68
CA ILE A 49 12.79 -6.24 -4.76
C ILE A 49 11.96 -5.39 -3.79
N LEU A 50 12.55 -4.36 -3.17
CA LEU A 50 11.86 -3.47 -2.24
C LEU A 50 10.70 -2.74 -2.92
N THR A 51 10.94 -2.12 -4.07
CA THR A 51 9.92 -1.49 -4.89
C THR A 51 8.77 -2.45 -5.20
N GLY A 52 9.09 -3.69 -5.58
CA GLY A 52 8.08 -4.73 -5.81
C GLY A 52 7.24 -5.03 -4.57
N VAL A 53 7.87 -5.17 -3.41
CA VAL A 53 7.18 -5.41 -2.13
C VAL A 53 6.27 -4.24 -1.75
N PHE A 54 6.76 -3.01 -1.83
CA PHE A 54 5.96 -1.81 -1.55
C PHE A 54 4.75 -1.71 -2.48
N MET A 55 4.91 -2.01 -3.77
CA MET A 55 3.80 -2.01 -4.73
C MET A 55 2.74 -3.06 -4.37
N ILE A 56 3.15 -4.27 -3.99
CA ILE A 56 2.21 -5.33 -3.58
C ILE A 56 1.43 -4.92 -2.33
N ILE A 57 2.12 -4.39 -1.32
CA ILE A 57 1.49 -3.97 -0.06
C ILE A 57 0.52 -2.82 -0.32
N GLY A 58 0.93 -1.79 -1.06
CA GLY A 58 0.06 -0.64 -1.33
C GLY A 58 -1.19 -1.01 -2.15
N VAL A 59 -1.07 -1.92 -3.12
CA VAL A 59 -2.23 -2.46 -3.84
C VAL A 59 -3.13 -3.27 -2.92
N ALA A 60 -2.57 -4.05 -1.99
CA ALA A 60 -3.33 -4.82 -1.01
C ALA A 60 -4.13 -3.89 -0.07
N GLU A 61 -3.55 -2.78 0.37
CA GLU A 61 -4.28 -1.78 1.18
C GLU A 61 -5.43 -1.12 0.42
N LEU A 62 -5.22 -0.77 -0.86
CA LEU A 62 -6.30 -0.27 -1.71
C LEU A 62 -7.41 -1.32 -1.90
N ALA A 63 -7.05 -2.60 -2.04
CA ALA A 63 -8.01 -3.69 -2.10
C ALA A 63 -8.79 -3.86 -0.79
N VAL A 64 -8.15 -3.67 0.37
CA VAL A 64 -8.82 -3.63 1.68
C VAL A 64 -9.77 -2.44 1.75
N ALA A 65 -9.34 -1.24 1.37
CA ALA A 65 -10.21 -0.07 1.35
C ALA A 65 -11.46 -0.28 0.48
N TYR A 66 -11.30 -0.88 -0.70
CA TYR A 66 -12.42 -1.27 -1.55
C TYR A 66 -13.31 -2.34 -0.89
N GLY A 67 -12.71 -3.32 -0.23
CA GLY A 67 -13.43 -4.34 0.52
C GLY A 67 -14.24 -3.77 1.68
N ILE A 68 -13.71 -2.78 2.40
CA ILE A 68 -14.39 -2.03 3.46
C ILE A 68 -15.55 -1.23 2.87
N TRP A 69 -15.34 -0.55 1.73
CA TRP A 69 -16.41 0.17 1.02
C TRP A 69 -17.56 -0.76 0.64
N LYS A 70 -17.27 -1.97 0.16
CA LYS A 70 -18.30 -2.98 -0.14
C LYS A 70 -18.79 -3.76 1.08
N MET A 71 -18.40 -3.38 2.30
CA MET A 71 -18.81 -4.01 3.56
C MET A 71 -18.59 -5.53 3.59
N LYS A 72 -17.51 -6.01 2.95
CA LYS A 72 -17.20 -7.44 2.87
C LYS A 72 -16.48 -7.92 4.13
N LYS A 73 -16.87 -9.09 4.65
CA LYS A 73 -16.31 -9.65 5.90
C LYS A 73 -14.80 -9.87 5.84
N TRP A 74 -14.26 -10.24 4.68
CA TRP A 74 -12.82 -10.46 4.50
C TRP A 74 -11.97 -9.20 4.68
N ALA A 75 -12.53 -8.02 4.39
CA ALA A 75 -11.78 -6.77 4.38
C ALA A 75 -11.37 -6.35 5.79
N ARG A 76 -12.20 -6.70 6.78
CA ARG A 76 -11.91 -6.43 8.18
C ARG A 76 -10.73 -7.25 8.70
N ILE A 77 -10.67 -8.52 8.32
CA ILE A 77 -9.57 -9.43 8.72
C ILE A 77 -8.29 -9.02 8.00
N ALA A 78 -8.36 -8.81 6.68
CA ALA A 78 -7.22 -8.38 5.88
C ALA A 78 -6.66 -7.03 6.34
N GLY A 79 -7.52 -6.07 6.69
CA GLY A 79 -7.10 -4.78 7.22
C GLY A 79 -6.39 -4.87 8.58
N ILE A 80 -6.82 -5.77 9.48
CA ILE A 80 -6.12 -5.98 10.76
C ILE A 80 -4.73 -6.57 10.52
N ILE A 81 -4.61 -7.54 9.61
CA ILE A 81 -3.32 -8.16 9.29
C ILE A 81 -2.36 -7.12 8.68
N LEU A 82 -2.85 -6.33 7.71
CA LEU A 82 -2.05 -5.28 7.07
C LEU A 82 -1.64 -4.17 8.05
N ALA A 83 -2.49 -3.82 9.01
CA ALA A 83 -2.15 -2.79 10.01
C ALA A 83 -1.05 -3.22 11.01
N ILE A 84 -0.67 -4.51 11.05
CA ILE A 84 0.38 -5.03 11.93
C ILE A 84 1.75 -5.07 11.23
N ILE A 85 1.76 -5.15 9.89
CA ILE A 85 2.97 -5.22 9.06
C ILE A 85 3.55 -3.82 8.90
#